data_AF-A0AAV6CH44-F1
#
_entry.id   AF-A0AAV6CH44-F1
#
_cell.length_a   1.000
_cell.length_b   1.000
_cell.length_c   1.000
_cell.angle_alpha   90.00
_cell.angle_beta   90.00
_cell.angle_gamma   90.00
#
_symmetry.space_group_name_H-M   'P 1'
#
loop_
_entity.id
_entity.type
_entity.pdbx_description
1 polymer ?
#
loop_
_entity_poly.entity_id
_entity_poly.type
_entity_poly.pdbx_seq_one_letter_code
_entity_poly.pdbx_strand_id
1 'polypeptide(L)'
;MTKAEMQKMIEQGTPLALVEYRSGKAETITYRDKTTGRSATMKLITHNVEAGNNAVQIGERVPDEQNLTDWQPPFKKGSQCVLVIESFTKDKGVYKAGGKLHPLAA
;
A
#
# COMPACT_ATOMS: atom_id res chain seq x y z
N MET A 1 14.35 3.50 -1.47
CA MET A 1 14.51 4.06 -0.10
C MET A 1 15.87 3.62 0.41
N THR A 2 16.68 4.57 0.85
CA THR A 2 18.03 4.33 1.36
C THR A 2 17.99 3.94 2.84
N LYS A 3 19.09 3.35 3.33
CA LYS A 3 19.24 3.03 4.75
C LYS A 3 19.13 4.26 5.67
N ALA A 4 19.71 5.40 5.25
CA ALA A 4 19.66 6.64 6.01
C ALA A 4 18.23 7.19 6.13
N GLU A 5 17.45 7.12 5.04
CA GLU A 5 16.04 7.52 5.07
C GLU A 5 15.21 6.61 6.00
N MET A 6 15.40 5.29 5.91
CA MET A 6 14.73 4.34 6.81
C MET A 6 15.05 4.62 8.26
N GLN A 7 16.33 4.83 8.58
CA GLN A 7 16.76 5.11 9.95
C GLN A 7 16.10 6.38 10.49
N LYS A 8 16.09 7.47 9.71
CA LYS A 8 15.43 8.72 10.11
C LYS A 8 13.94 8.52 10.38
N MET A 9 13.25 7.76 9.52
CA MET A 9 11.83 7.47 9.71
C MET A 9 11.57 6.65 10.99
N ILE A 10 12.42 5.66 11.28
CA ILE A 10 12.36 4.88 12.52
C ILE A 10 12.60 5.77 13.74
N GLU A 11 13.60 6.65 13.71
CA GLU A 11 13.91 7.60 14.79
C GLU A 11 12.73 8.57 15.05
N GLN A 12 11.98 8.91 13.99
CA GLN A 12 10.76 9.70 14.07
C GLN A 12 9.52 8.90 14.53
N GLY A 13 9.68 7.60 14.80
CA GLY A 13 8.60 6.72 15.21
C GLY A 13 7.66 6.30 14.07
N THR A 14 8.08 6.47 12.81
CA THR A 14 7.28 6.04 11.65
C THR A 14 7.31 4.52 11.56
N PRO A 15 6.15 3.83 11.57
CA PRO A 15 6.14 2.38 11.47
C PRO A 15 6.52 1.93 10.06
N LEU A 16 7.56 1.09 9.97
CA LEU A 16 8.03 0.48 8.72
C LEU A 16 7.93 -1.04 8.82
N ALA A 17 7.66 -1.71 7.70
CA ALA A 17 7.75 -3.16 7.58
C ALA A 17 8.53 -3.55 6.32
N LEU A 18 9.39 -4.57 6.46
CA LEU A 18 9.97 -5.25 5.31
C LEU A 18 8.95 -6.27 4.80
N VAL A 19 8.67 -6.25 3.50
CA VAL A 19 7.67 -7.09 2.86
C VAL A 19 8.15 -7.61 1.52
N GLU A 20 7.61 -8.75 1.09
CA GLU A 20 7.82 -9.29 -0.24
C GLU A 20 6.64 -8.95 -1.16
N TYR A 21 6.91 -8.34 -2.31
CA TYR A 21 5.88 -8.00 -3.28
C TYR A 21 5.35 -9.23 -4.01
N ARG A 22 4.02 -9.40 -4.07
CA ARG A 22 3.38 -10.51 -4.79
C ARG A 22 2.66 -10.05 -6.06
N SER A 23 1.86 -9.00 -5.96
CA SER A 23 1.10 -8.44 -7.09
C SER A 23 0.55 -7.08 -6.75
N GLY A 24 -0.03 -6.40 -7.73
CA GLY A 24 -0.85 -5.22 -7.50
C GLY A 24 -1.87 -5.04 -8.60
N LYS A 25 -2.89 -4.24 -8.31
CA LYS A 25 -3.93 -3.85 -9.25
C LYS A 25 -4.33 -2.40 -9.03
N ALA A 26 -4.60 -1.71 -10.12
CA ALA A 26 -5.26 -0.41 -10.10
C ALA A 26 -6.76 -0.60 -10.27
N GLU A 27 -7.56 -0.02 -9.39
CA GLU A 27 -9.01 -0.16 -9.42
C GLU A 27 -9.72 1.13 -9.00
N THR A 28 -10.89 1.37 -9.58
CA THR A 28 -11.84 2.37 -9.08
C THR A 28 -12.81 1.67 -8.16
N ILE A 29 -12.83 2.03 -6.88
CA ILE A 29 -13.76 1.47 -5.91
C ILE A 29 -14.90 2.44 -5.66
N THR A 30 -16.12 1.92 -5.59
CA THR A 30 -17.29 2.66 -5.12
C THR A 30 -17.45 2.42 -3.62
N TYR A 31 -17.56 3.49 -2.86
CA TYR A 31 -17.77 3.44 -1.41
C TYR A 31 -18.90 4.38 -1.02
N ARG A 32 -19.44 4.17 0.18
CA ARG A 32 -20.39 5.10 0.77
C ARG A 32 -19.62 6.06 1.66
N ASP A 33 -19.66 7.34 1.33
CA ASP A 33 -19.07 8.38 2.15
C ASP A 33 -19.79 8.42 3.51
N LYS A 34 -19.03 8.30 4.59
CA LYS A 34 -19.56 8.27 5.95
C LYS A 34 -20.09 9.64 6.40
N THR A 35 -19.63 10.73 5.80
CA THR A 35 -20.02 12.10 6.13
C THR A 35 -21.30 12.49 5.41
N THR A 36 -21.35 12.26 4.09
CA THR A 36 -22.48 12.70 3.25
C THR A 36 -23.53 11.61 3.03
N GLY A 37 -23.21 10.35 3.32
CA GLY A 37 -24.09 9.19 3.11
C GLY A 37 -24.31 8.82 1.65
N ARG A 38 -23.71 9.55 0.70
CA ARG A 38 -23.83 9.34 -0.74
C ARG A 38 -22.80 8.33 -1.23
N SER A 39 -23.09 7.70 -2.36
CA SER A 39 -22.10 6.91 -3.08
C SER A 39 -21.05 7.83 -3.68
N ALA A 40 -19.79 7.50 -3.45
CA ALA A 40 -18.62 8.16 -4.01
C ALA A 40 -17.70 7.11 -4.63
N THR A 41 -16.82 7.53 -5.52
CA THR A 41 -15.78 6.67 -6.10
C THR A 41 -14.41 7.19 -5.68
N MET A 42 -13.44 6.30 -5.57
CA MET A 42 -12.04 6.67 -5.46
C MET A 42 -11.19 5.73 -6.31
N LYS A 43 -10.08 6.24 -6.81
CA LYS A 43 -9.05 5.43 -7.47
C LYS A 43 -8.04 4.94 -6.43
N LEU A 44 -7.77 3.65 -6.45
CA LEU A 44 -6.89 2.98 -5.49
C LEU A 44 -5.96 2.02 -6.24
N ILE A 45 -4.69 2.00 -5.84
CA ILE A 45 -3.80 0.90 -6.15
C ILE A 45 -3.79 -0.04 -4.95
N THR A 46 -4.18 -1.28 -5.15
CA THR A 46 -4.08 -2.33 -4.14
C THR A 46 -2.86 -3.19 -4.42
N HIS A 47 -1.87 -3.17 -3.54
CA HIS A 47 -0.72 -4.07 -3.58
C HIS A 47 -0.96 -5.26 -2.65
N ASN A 48 -0.60 -6.46 -3.09
CA ASN A 48 -0.57 -7.66 -2.23
C ASN A 48 0.89 -7.95 -1.90
N VAL A 49 1.18 -8.06 -0.62
CA VAL A 49 2.52 -8.33 -0.11
C VAL A 49 2.48 -9.43 0.94
N GLU A 50 3.63 -10.03 1.21
CA GLU A 50 3.83 -10.93 2.34
C GLU A 50 4.73 -10.28 3.39
N ALA A 51 4.29 -10.32 4.63
CA ALA A 51 5.03 -9.88 5.81
C ALA A 51 5.18 -11.09 6.75
N GLY A 52 6.34 -11.77 6.66
CA GLY A 52 6.53 -13.08 7.29
C GLY A 52 5.51 -14.09 6.76
N ASN A 53 4.74 -14.71 7.65
CA ASN A 53 3.74 -15.73 7.29
C ASN A 53 2.35 -15.14 6.96
N ASN A 54 2.22 -13.82 6.86
CA ASN A 54 0.94 -13.15 6.65
C ASN A 54 0.88 -12.46 5.30
N ALA A 55 -0.22 -12.69 4.57
CA ALA A 55 -0.57 -11.87 3.41
C ALA A 55 -1.22 -10.55 3.87
N VAL A 56 -0.79 -9.44 3.29
CA VAL A 56 -1.28 -8.10 3.60
C VAL A 56 -1.67 -7.38 2.30
N GLN A 57 -2.84 -6.74 2.31
CA GLN A 57 -3.30 -5.88 1.24
C GLN A 57 -2.99 -4.42 1.57
N ILE A 58 -2.29 -3.72 0.70
CA ILE A 58 -1.89 -2.33 0.87
C ILE A 58 -2.72 -1.46 -0.06
N GLY A 59 -3.54 -0.59 0.49
CA GLY A 59 -4.27 0.42 -0.27
C GLY A 59 -3.46 1.70 -0.38
N GLU A 60 -3.12 2.10 -1.60
CA GLU A 60 -2.48 3.37 -1.94
C GLU A 60 -3.47 4.23 -2.73
N ARG A 61 -3.91 5.35 -2.16
CA ARG A 61 -4.81 6.29 -2.85
C ARG A 61 -4.03 7.05 -3.90
N VAL A 62 -4.61 7.16 -5.10
CA VAL A 62 -4.05 7.95 -6.19
C VAL A 62 -4.96 9.15 -6.51
N PRO A 63 -4.43 10.21 -7.15
CA PRO A 63 -5.22 11.34 -7.60
C PRO A 63 -6.35 10.91 -8.53
N ASP A 64 -7.48 11.61 -8.46
CA ASP A 64 -8.70 11.25 -9.21
C ASP A 64 -8.50 11.44 -10.72
N GLU A 65 -7.55 12.27 -11.15
CA GLU A 65 -7.21 12.51 -12.55
C GLU A 65 -6.34 11.39 -13.16
N GLN A 66 -5.72 10.54 -12.33
CA GLN A 66 -4.77 9.54 -12.82
C GLN A 66 -5.47 8.46 -13.65
N ASN A 67 -4.98 8.22 -14.87
CA ASN A 67 -5.48 7.12 -15.70
C ASN A 67 -4.96 5.77 -15.15
N LEU A 68 -5.87 4.84 -14.87
CA LEU A 68 -5.53 3.53 -14.31
C LEU A 68 -5.26 2.47 -15.38
N THR A 69 -5.65 2.69 -16.64
CA THR A 69 -5.49 1.70 -17.72
C THR A 69 -4.03 1.39 -18.03
N ASP A 70 -3.16 2.37 -17.84
CA ASP A 70 -1.73 2.26 -18.17
C ASP A 70 -0.88 1.94 -16.94
N TRP A 71 -1.52 1.70 -15.80
CA TRP A 71 -0.80 1.36 -14.58
C TRP A 71 -0.08 0.03 -14.72
N GLN A 72 1.19 0.01 -14.33
CA GLN A 72 2.02 -1.18 -14.29
C GLN A 72 2.53 -1.41 -12.86
N PRO A 73 2.65 -2.67 -12.42
CA PRO A 73 3.27 -3.00 -11.15
C PRO A 73 4.67 -2.36 -11.03
N PRO A 74 4.93 -1.55 -9.98
CA PRO A 74 6.23 -0.90 -9.80
C PRO A 74 7.34 -1.86 -9.38
N PHE A 75 6.98 -3.08 -8.96
CA PHE A 75 7.91 -4.09 -8.46
C PHE A 75 7.69 -5.42 -9.17
N LYS A 76 8.76 -6.21 -9.28
CA LYS A 76 8.65 -7.60 -9.74
C LYS A 76 8.14 -8.46 -8.58
N LYS A 77 7.39 -9.52 -8.91
CA LYS A 77 7.00 -10.54 -7.93
C LYS A 77 8.26 -11.12 -7.26
N GLY A 78 8.25 -11.22 -5.94
CA GLY A 78 9.37 -11.68 -5.12
C GLY A 78 10.38 -10.59 -4.73
N SER A 79 10.21 -9.35 -5.21
CA SER A 79 11.07 -8.24 -4.78
C SER A 79 10.80 -7.89 -3.32
N GLN A 80 11.89 -7.65 -2.58
CA GLN A 80 11.85 -7.10 -1.23
C GLN A 80 11.57 -5.59 -1.30
N CYS A 81 10.62 -5.13 -0.52
CA CYS A 81 10.17 -3.75 -0.47
C CYS A 81 10.02 -3.29 0.98
N VAL A 82 10.07 -1.97 1.18
CA VAL A 82 9.78 -1.35 2.47
C VAL A 82 8.39 -0.75 2.39
N LEU A 83 7.51 -1.17 3.28
CA LEU A 83 6.20 -0.59 3.48
C LEU A 83 6.29 0.49 4.57
N VAL A 84 5.92 1.71 4.22
CA VAL A 84 5.61 2.77 5.19
C VAL A 84 4.15 2.61 5.58
N ILE A 85 3.88 2.34 6.87
CA ILE A 85 2.53 2.04 7.35
C ILE A 85 1.89 3.32 7.91
N GLU A 86 0.79 3.73 7.31
CA GLU A 86 -0.03 4.86 7.77
C GLU A 86 -1.25 4.39 8.57
N SER A 87 -1.81 3.24 8.19
CA SER A 87 -2.88 2.59 8.93
C SER A 87 -2.76 1.08 8.81
N PHE A 88 -3.22 0.36 9.82
CA PHE A 88 -3.22 -1.10 9.83
C PHE A 88 -4.49 -1.61 10.48
N THR A 89 -5.17 -2.53 9.81
CA THR A 89 -6.42 -3.14 10.29
C THR A 89 -6.51 -4.60 9.87
N LYS A 90 -7.33 -5.36 10.60
CA LYS A 90 -7.66 -6.74 10.25
C LYS A 90 -9.15 -6.81 9.99
N ASP A 91 -9.52 -7.14 8.76
CA ASP A 91 -10.90 -7.23 8.31
C ASP A 91 -11.18 -8.64 7.83
N LYS A 92 -12.08 -9.35 8.52
CA LYS A 92 -12.49 -10.74 8.19
C LYS A 92 -11.30 -11.69 7.96
N GLY A 93 -10.26 -11.57 8.77
CA GLY A 93 -9.06 -12.42 8.69
C GLY A 93 -8.00 -11.93 7.69
N VAL A 94 -8.29 -10.93 6.86
CA VAL A 94 -7.34 -10.32 5.94
C VAL A 94 -6.68 -9.11 6.62
N TYR A 95 -5.36 -9.06 6.61
CA TYR A 95 -4.61 -7.89 7.02
C TYR A 95 -4.64 -6.84 5.92
N LYS A 96 -5.03 -5.62 6.28
CA LYS A 96 -5.06 -4.47 5.39
C LYS A 96 -4.21 -3.36 5.99
N ALA A 97 -3.38 -2.74 5.17
CA ALA A 97 -2.66 -1.55 5.57
C ALA A 97 -2.94 -0.42 4.56
N GLY A 98 -2.92 0.81 5.06
CA GLY A 98 -2.77 2.00 4.22
C GLY A 98 -1.32 2.45 4.26
N GLY A 99 -0.80 2.90 3.12
CA GLY A 99 0.54 3.46 3.05
C GLY A 99 1.18 3.26 1.68
N LYS A 100 2.50 3.34 1.65
CA LYS A 100 3.27 3.33 0.41
C LYS A 100 4.41 2.31 0.43
N LEU A 101 4.57 1.63 -0.69
CA LEU A 101 5.70 0.73 -0.92
C LEU A 101 6.85 1.48 -1.56
N HIS A 102 8.05 1.23 -1.05
CA HIS A 102 9.29 1.75 -1.60
C HIS A 102 10.24 0.59 -1.95
N PRO A 103 11.00 0.71 -3.05
CA PRO A 103 12.04 -0.26 -3.35
C PRO A 103 13.09 -0.21 -2.24
N LEU A 104 13.54 -1.39 -1.80
CA LEU A 104 14.72 -1.50 -0.97
C LEU A 104 15.93 -1.21 -1.86
N ALA A 105 16.57 -0.06 -1.66
CA ALA A 105 17.83 0.21 -2.36
C ALA A 105 18.92 -0.69 -1.77
N ALA A 106 19.74 -1.29 -2.64
CA ALA A 106 20.94 -2.01 -2.22
C ALA A 106 21.97 -1.06 -1.59
#